data_AF-A0A6A6KK30-F1
#
_entry.id   AF-A0A6A6KK30-F1
#
_cell.length_a   1.000
_cell.length_b   1.000
_cell.length_c   1.000
_cell.angle_alpha   90.00
_cell.angle_beta   90.00
_cell.angle_gamma   90.00
#
_symmetry.space_group_name_H-M   'P 1'
#
loop_
_entity.id
_entity.type
_entity.pdbx_description
1 polymer ?
#
loop_
_entity_poly.entity_id
_entity_poly.type
_entity_poly.pdbx_seq_one_letter_code
_entity_poly.pdbx_strand_id
1 'polypeptide(L)'
;MSFAPKDGHENQIQFALEQGIGVMISAIATKQLPYPSSSFEMVHCSRCRVDWHENGISKEEFASDAIFWQNQVSNYWKLMDVGEMDIRNIMDMNAFLGGFAVALNTLPVWVMNMVPVNMNNTLSALYDRGLLGAFHDWCEPFSTYLRTYDLCMPIISSIIIEAMEKVAY
;
A
#
# COMPACT_ATOMS: atom_id res chain seq x y z
N MET A 1 8.33 11.21 11.22
CA MET A 1 7.80 12.20 10.25
C MET A 1 6.31 11.96 10.10
N SER A 2 5.49 13.01 10.19
CA SER A 2 4.03 12.88 10.13
C SER A 2 3.51 13.27 8.75
N PHE A 3 2.46 12.58 8.29
CA PHE A 3 1.81 12.89 7.01
C PHE A 3 0.38 13.37 7.27
N ALA A 4 -0.02 14.43 6.58
CA ALA A 4 -1.38 14.94 6.66
C ALA A 4 -1.91 15.26 5.25
N PRO A 5 -3.16 14.89 4.94
CA PRO A 5 -3.82 15.37 3.75
C PRO A 5 -4.02 16.90 3.86
N LYS A 6 -4.07 17.58 2.72
CA LYS A 6 -4.46 18.99 2.68
C LYS A 6 -5.98 19.07 2.80
N ASP A 7 -6.49 19.02 4.02
CA ASP A 7 -7.90 19.14 4.35
C ASP A 7 -8.13 20.17 5.47
N GLY A 8 -9.35 20.25 6.01
CA GLY A 8 -9.72 21.23 7.05
C GLY A 8 -8.92 21.16 8.36
N HIS A 9 -7.95 20.26 8.49
CA HIS A 9 -7.05 20.16 9.64
C HIS A 9 -5.72 20.94 9.46
N GLU A 10 -5.65 21.95 8.58
CA GLU A 10 -4.46 22.82 8.40
C GLU A 10 -3.88 23.34 9.73
N ASN A 11 -4.74 23.62 10.72
CA ASN A 11 -4.33 24.07 12.05
C ASN A 11 -3.49 23.04 12.82
N GLN A 12 -3.73 21.73 12.59
CA GLN A 12 -2.96 20.65 13.23
C GLN A 12 -1.58 20.50 12.60
N ILE A 13 -1.48 20.72 11.28
CA ILE A 13 -0.20 20.73 10.56
C ILE A 13 0.66 21.89 11.06
N GLN A 14 0.06 23.09 11.13
CA GLN A 14 0.74 24.29 11.61
C GLN A 14 1.25 24.10 13.05
N PHE A 15 0.41 23.59 13.95
CA PHE A 15 0.81 23.31 15.33
C PHE A 15 1.98 22.32 15.41
N ALA A 16 1.95 21.23 14.63
CA ALA A 16 3.03 20.24 14.64
C ALA A 16 4.36 20.83 14.10
N LEU A 17 4.31 21.70 13.09
CA LEU A 17 5.49 22.43 12.61
C LEU A 17 6.05 23.38 13.68
N GLU A 18 5.18 24.07 14.42
CA GLU A 18 5.57 24.94 15.55
C GLU A 18 6.24 24.17 16.70
N GLN A 19 5.88 22.91 16.89
CA GLN A 19 6.51 22.02 17.87
C GLN A 19 7.81 21.36 17.35
N GLY A 20 8.29 21.72 16.15
CA GLY A 20 9.50 21.16 15.55
C GLY A 20 9.35 19.71 15.06
N ILE A 21 8.12 19.22 14.92
CA ILE A 21 7.84 17.89 14.37
C ILE A 21 7.85 18.01 12.84
N GLY A 22 8.68 17.20 12.17
CA GLY A 22 8.68 17.15 10.71
C GLY A 22 7.35 16.61 10.17
N VAL A 23 6.60 17.46 9.45
CA VAL A 23 5.32 17.12 8.81
C VAL A 23 5.44 17.30 7.30
N MET A 24 4.91 16.35 6.53
CA MET A 24 4.75 16.44 5.08
C MET A 24 3.27 16.50 4.72
N ILE A 25 2.88 17.46 3.88
CA ILE A 25 1.56 17.46 3.25
C ILE A 25 1.59 16.49 2.09
N SER A 26 1.11 15.27 2.32
CA SER A 26 1.00 14.24 1.29
C SER A 26 -0.03 13.21 1.73
N ALA A 27 -0.83 12.74 0.78
CA ALA A 27 -1.62 11.53 0.97
C ALA A 27 -0.75 10.35 0.51
N ILE A 28 -0.29 9.54 1.47
CA ILE A 28 0.67 8.43 1.25
C ILE A 28 0.18 7.46 0.18
N ALA A 29 -1.14 7.28 0.08
CA ALA A 29 -1.79 6.44 -0.92
C ALA A 29 -1.78 7.01 -2.34
N THR A 30 -1.33 8.25 -2.54
CA THR A 30 -1.54 8.99 -3.79
C THR A 30 -0.32 9.27 -4.62
N LYS A 31 0.88 9.24 -4.04
CA LYS A 31 2.12 9.54 -4.74
C LYS A 31 3.24 8.70 -4.16
N GLN A 32 4.12 8.22 -5.03
CA GLN A 32 5.42 7.72 -4.62
C GLN A 32 6.12 8.82 -3.82
N LEU A 33 6.52 8.49 -2.60
CA LEU A 33 7.25 9.41 -1.76
C LEU A 33 8.67 9.60 -2.33
N PRO A 34 9.28 10.79 -2.22
CA PRO A 34 10.65 11.04 -2.66
C PRO A 34 11.71 10.35 -1.77
N TYR A 35 11.27 9.43 -0.92
CA TYR A 35 12.07 8.74 0.07
C TYR A 35 12.16 7.25 -0.29
N PRO A 36 13.33 6.61 -0.17
CA PRO A 36 13.49 5.17 -0.33
C PRO A 36 12.54 4.35 0.56
N SER A 37 12.29 3.10 0.20
CA SER A 37 11.70 2.12 1.13
C SER A 37 12.51 2.08 2.43
N SER A 38 11.83 1.88 3.56
CA SER A 38 12.44 1.89 4.92
C SER A 38 13.01 3.24 5.40
N SER A 39 12.68 4.36 4.74
CA SER A 39 13.03 5.71 5.26
C SER A 39 12.24 6.12 6.51
N PHE A 40 11.21 5.35 6.86
CA PHE A 40 10.33 5.60 8.00
C PHE A 40 10.29 4.37 8.89
N GLU A 41 10.59 4.56 10.17
CA GLU A 41 10.44 3.50 11.19
C GLU A 41 8.98 3.24 11.52
N MET A 42 8.14 4.28 11.44
CA MET A 42 6.72 4.18 11.72
C MET A 42 5.95 5.23 10.92
N VAL A 43 4.90 4.79 10.24
CA VAL A 43 3.91 5.64 9.60
C VAL A 43 2.58 5.40 10.29
N HIS A 44 2.10 6.42 11.01
CA HIS A 44 0.79 6.37 11.62
C HIS A 44 -0.21 7.12 10.73
N CYS A 45 -1.41 6.58 10.59
CA CYS A 45 -2.54 7.26 9.98
C CYS A 45 -3.60 7.48 11.08
N SER A 46 -3.78 8.73 11.51
CA SER A 46 -4.71 9.08 12.60
C SER A 46 -6.16 8.70 12.31
N ARG A 47 -6.53 8.57 11.03
CA ARG A 47 -7.86 8.13 10.58
C ARG A 47 -7.99 6.63 10.36
N CYS A 48 -6.88 5.89 10.24
CA CYS A 48 -6.91 4.49 9.83
C CYS A 48 -7.26 3.53 10.97
N ARG A 49 -7.36 4.04 12.23
CA ARG A 49 -7.74 3.26 13.43
C ARG A 49 -7.01 1.91 13.51
N VAL A 50 -5.71 1.93 13.26
CA VAL A 50 -4.89 0.71 13.29
C VAL A 50 -4.85 0.19 14.72
N ASP A 51 -5.28 -1.06 14.89
CA ASP A 51 -5.12 -1.77 16.15
C ASP A 51 -3.72 -2.39 16.16
N TRP A 52 -2.88 -1.91 17.07
CA TRP A 52 -1.48 -2.32 17.19
C TRP A 52 -1.28 -3.45 18.21
N HIS A 53 -2.33 -3.86 18.91
CA HIS A 53 -2.21 -4.75 20.05
C HIS A 53 -2.56 -6.21 19.73
N GLU A 54 -3.35 -6.49 18.69
CA GLU A 54 -3.76 -7.84 18.35
C GLU A 54 -3.97 -8.05 16.84
N ASN A 55 -2.93 -8.51 16.15
CA ASN A 55 -3.08 -8.93 14.75
C ASN A 55 -3.30 -10.45 14.65
N GLY A 56 -2.95 -11.21 15.70
CA GLY A 56 -3.08 -12.68 15.74
C GLY A 56 -2.16 -13.45 14.78
N ILE A 57 -1.29 -12.75 14.03
CA ILE A 57 -0.48 -13.32 12.96
C ILE A 57 0.85 -13.85 13.51
N SER A 58 1.11 -15.13 13.22
CA SER A 58 2.33 -15.85 13.56
C SER A 58 3.48 -15.57 12.57
N LYS A 59 4.72 -15.87 12.98
CA LYS A 59 5.89 -15.73 12.09
C LYS A 59 5.83 -16.71 10.93
N GLU A 60 5.23 -17.88 11.17
CA GLU A 60 5.02 -18.93 10.20
C GLU A 60 4.04 -18.49 9.10
N GLU A 61 2.98 -17.75 9.45
CA GLU A 61 2.05 -17.16 8.48
C GLU A 61 2.76 -16.12 7.60
N PHE A 62 3.56 -15.23 8.19
CA PHE A 62 4.37 -14.28 7.39
C PHE A 62 5.35 -14.98 6.46
N ALA A 63 5.99 -16.05 6.93
CA ALA A 63 6.93 -16.83 6.12
C ALA A 63 6.22 -17.57 4.98
N SER A 64 5.07 -18.18 5.25
CA SER A 64 4.25 -18.88 4.25
C SER A 64 3.77 -17.91 3.16
N ASP A 65 3.26 -16.75 3.55
CA ASP A 65 2.84 -15.68 2.65
C ASP A 65 4.00 -15.16 1.78
N ALA A 66 5.18 -14.94 2.36
CA ALA A 66 6.37 -14.53 1.61
C ALA A 66 6.79 -15.57 0.57
N ILE A 67 6.86 -16.85 0.97
CA ILE A 67 7.26 -17.95 0.09
C ILE A 67 6.25 -18.13 -1.05
N PHE A 68 4.96 -18.04 -0.74
CA PHE A 68 3.89 -18.09 -1.74
C PHE A 68 4.12 -17.02 -2.81
N TRP A 69 4.25 -15.75 -2.42
CA TRP A 69 4.39 -14.66 -3.37
C TRP A 69 5.72 -14.68 -4.12
N GLN A 70 6.83 -15.08 -3.50
CA GLN A 70 8.11 -15.27 -4.18
C GLN A 70 7.99 -16.27 -5.35
N ASN A 71 7.23 -17.35 -5.17
CA ASN A 71 7.00 -18.34 -6.23
C ASN A 71 6.06 -17.82 -7.32
N GLN A 72 5.06 -17.01 -6.98
CA GLN A 72 4.05 -16.53 -7.93
C GLN A 72 4.49 -15.32 -8.76
N VAL A 73 5.20 -14.36 -8.16
CA VAL A 73 5.60 -13.09 -8.81
C VAL A 73 6.39 -13.34 -10.09
N SER A 74 7.30 -14.31 -10.09
CA SER A 74 8.11 -14.63 -11.28
C SER A 74 7.26 -15.07 -12.49
N ASN A 75 6.12 -15.73 -12.25
CA ASN A 75 5.22 -16.17 -13.30
C ASN A 75 4.37 -14.99 -13.81
N TYR A 76 3.87 -14.13 -12.91
CA TYR A 76 3.15 -12.93 -13.31
C TYR A 76 4.01 -12.00 -14.16
N TRP A 77 5.26 -11.77 -13.77
CA TRP A 77 6.18 -10.90 -14.51
C TRP A 77 6.45 -11.42 -15.93
N LYS A 78 6.60 -12.74 -16.08
CA LYS A 78 6.73 -13.39 -17.40
C LYS A 78 5.46 -13.29 -18.25
N LEU A 79 4.28 -13.41 -17.62
CA LEU A 79 3.00 -13.33 -18.33
C LEU A 79 2.69 -11.91 -18.85
N MET A 80 3.14 -10.89 -18.13
CA MET A 80 2.93 -9.49 -18.51
C MET A 80 3.85 -9.03 -19.65
N ASP A 81 4.91 -9.77 -19.96
CA ASP A 81 5.91 -9.43 -21.00
C ASP A 81 6.46 -8.00 -20.87
N VAL A 82 6.70 -7.57 -19.62
CA VAL A 82 7.21 -6.24 -19.28
C VAL A 82 8.68 -6.34 -18.85
N GLY A 83 9.47 -5.34 -19.22
CA GLY A 83 10.84 -5.20 -18.74
C GLY A 83 10.89 -4.89 -17.24
N GLU A 84 11.98 -5.26 -16.58
CA GLU A 84 12.19 -5.05 -15.14
C GLU A 84 12.15 -3.57 -14.71
N MET A 85 12.29 -2.63 -15.66
CA MET A 85 12.27 -1.18 -15.40
C MET A 85 11.01 -0.48 -15.91
N ASP A 86 10.11 -1.19 -16.58
CA ASP A 86 8.93 -0.57 -17.21
C ASP A 86 7.87 -0.21 -16.18
N ILE A 87 7.81 -0.96 -15.09
CA ILE A 87 6.91 -0.75 -13.96
C ILE A 87 7.70 -0.16 -12.82
N ARG A 88 7.23 0.97 -12.28
CA ARG A 88 7.85 1.64 -11.12
C ARG A 88 6.90 1.82 -9.96
N ASN A 89 5.61 1.99 -10.24
CA ASN A 89 4.58 2.22 -9.22
C ASN A 89 3.51 1.15 -9.32
N ILE A 90 3.37 0.37 -8.25
CA ILE A 90 2.41 -0.73 -8.16
C ILE A 90 1.43 -0.43 -7.04
N MET A 91 0.14 -0.55 -7.32
CA MET A 91 -0.90 -0.57 -6.29
C MET A 91 -1.29 -2.03 -6.04
N ASP A 92 -0.95 -2.54 -4.87
CA ASP A 92 -1.51 -3.81 -4.40
C ASP A 92 -2.88 -3.51 -3.79
N MET A 93 -3.94 -3.83 -4.53
CA MET A 93 -5.30 -3.47 -4.15
C MET A 93 -5.84 -4.31 -2.98
N ASN A 94 -5.17 -5.40 -2.65
CA ASN A 94 -5.53 -6.26 -1.55
C ASN A 94 -4.27 -6.88 -0.95
N ALA A 95 -3.56 -6.11 -0.14
CA ALA A 95 -2.25 -6.52 0.32
C ALA A 95 -2.25 -7.70 1.28
N PHE A 96 -3.36 -7.99 1.96
CA PHE A 96 -3.43 -8.99 3.03
C PHE A 96 -2.25 -8.83 4.02
N LEU A 97 -1.23 -9.68 3.99
CA LEU A 97 -0.03 -9.60 4.83
C LEU A 97 1.19 -8.91 4.17
N GLY A 98 1.06 -8.45 2.93
CA GLY A 98 2.09 -7.70 2.19
C GLY A 98 3.13 -8.57 1.51
N GLY A 99 2.90 -9.88 1.37
CA GLY A 99 3.85 -10.81 0.76
C GLY A 99 4.19 -10.47 -0.70
N PHE A 100 3.23 -9.92 -1.45
CA PHE A 100 3.46 -9.44 -2.81
C PHE A 100 4.50 -8.32 -2.84
N ALA A 101 4.36 -7.30 -1.99
CA ALA A 101 5.35 -6.23 -1.87
C ALA A 101 6.72 -6.74 -1.41
N VAL A 102 6.76 -7.71 -0.48
CA VAL A 102 8.01 -8.33 -0.03
C VAL A 102 8.70 -9.10 -1.16
N ALA A 103 7.95 -9.83 -1.97
CA ALA A 103 8.49 -10.57 -3.10
C ALA A 103 9.10 -9.65 -4.19
N LEU A 104 8.66 -8.40 -4.24
CA LEU A 104 9.13 -7.38 -5.18
C LEU A 104 10.27 -6.51 -4.66
N ASN A 105 10.73 -6.71 -3.42
CA ASN A 105 11.73 -5.86 -2.78
C ASN A 105 13.12 -5.88 -3.47
N THR A 106 13.37 -6.83 -4.37
CA THR A 106 14.60 -6.88 -5.18
C THR A 106 14.51 -6.03 -6.46
N LEU A 107 13.31 -5.59 -6.83
CA LEU A 107 13.07 -4.79 -8.03
C LEU A 107 12.99 -3.29 -7.66
N PRO A 108 13.31 -2.37 -8.58
CA PRO A 108 13.23 -0.93 -8.34
C PRO A 108 11.79 -0.40 -8.41
N VAL A 109 10.87 -1.08 -7.72
CA VAL A 109 9.44 -0.78 -7.73
C VAL A 109 8.98 -0.27 -6.37
N TRP A 110 8.01 0.64 -6.38
CA TRP A 110 7.30 1.10 -5.21
C TRP A 110 5.92 0.45 -5.17
N VAL A 111 5.60 -0.22 -4.06
CA VAL A 111 4.30 -0.88 -3.86
C VAL A 111 3.50 -0.15 -2.81
N MET A 112 2.34 0.39 -3.19
CA MET A 112 1.34 0.89 -2.27
C MET A 112 0.39 -0.24 -1.89
N ASN A 113 0.42 -0.64 -0.62
CA ASN A 113 -0.39 -1.75 -0.11
C ASN A 113 -1.76 -1.25 0.38
N MET A 114 -2.84 -1.76 -0.20
CA MET A 114 -4.20 -1.39 0.20
C MET A 114 -4.85 -2.55 0.94
N VAL A 115 -5.40 -2.27 2.12
CA VAL A 115 -6.25 -3.20 2.86
C VAL A 115 -7.71 -2.77 2.65
N PRO A 116 -8.51 -3.57 1.95
CA PRO A 116 -9.95 -3.33 1.81
C PRO A 116 -10.66 -3.24 3.17
N VAL A 117 -11.61 -2.31 3.30
CA VAL A 117 -12.43 -2.17 4.54
C VAL A 117 -13.33 -3.36 4.83
N ASN A 118 -13.60 -4.20 3.82
CA ASN A 118 -14.44 -5.39 3.95
C ASN A 118 -13.68 -6.63 4.46
N MET A 119 -12.40 -6.50 4.76
CA MET A 119 -11.57 -7.57 5.30
C MET A 119 -11.06 -7.26 6.71
N ASN A 120 -10.43 -8.25 7.34
CA ASN A 120 -9.74 -8.07 8.60
C ASN A 120 -8.64 -7.00 8.47
N ASN A 121 -8.49 -6.20 9.52
CA ASN A 121 -7.47 -5.17 9.57
C ASN A 121 -6.07 -5.79 9.72
N THR A 122 -5.36 -5.94 8.61
CA THR A 122 -3.98 -6.42 8.56
C THR A 122 -2.97 -5.27 8.41
N LEU A 123 -3.41 -4.02 8.59
CA LEU A 123 -2.55 -2.87 8.36
C LEU A 123 -1.40 -2.77 9.37
N SER A 124 -1.65 -3.18 10.62
CA SER A 124 -0.60 -3.35 11.63
C SER A 124 0.45 -4.37 11.19
N ALA A 125 0.03 -5.50 10.61
CA ALA A 125 0.93 -6.53 10.10
C ALA A 125 1.80 -6.04 8.94
N LEU A 126 1.26 -5.19 8.05
CA LEU A 126 2.05 -4.53 6.99
C LEU A 126 3.12 -3.62 7.59
N TYR A 127 2.75 -2.82 8.58
CA TYR A 127 3.67 -1.91 9.26
C TYR A 127 4.75 -2.64 10.05
N ASP A 128 4.43 -3.76 10.70
CA ASP A 128 5.40 -4.63 11.39
C ASP A 128 6.46 -5.18 10.42
N ARG A 129 6.14 -5.30 9.12
CA ARG A 129 7.07 -5.68 8.05
C ARG A 129 7.81 -4.49 7.42
N GLY A 130 7.55 -3.27 7.90
CA GLY A 130 8.12 -2.04 7.34
C GLY A 130 7.51 -1.61 5.99
N LEU A 131 6.33 -2.14 5.64
CA LEU A 131 5.64 -1.83 4.39
C LEU A 131 4.71 -0.62 4.56
N LEU A 132 4.58 0.19 3.52
CA LEU A 132 3.59 1.26 3.48
C LEU A 132 2.25 0.71 3.01
N GLY A 133 1.18 1.02 3.76
CA GLY A 133 -0.17 0.70 3.34
C GLY A 133 -1.23 1.64 3.89
N ALA A 134 -2.46 1.48 3.39
CA ALA A 134 -3.63 2.25 3.79
C ALA A 134 -4.91 1.41 3.73
N PHE A 135 -5.94 1.86 4.45
CA PHE A 135 -7.30 1.36 4.27
C PHE A 135 -7.98 2.02 3.08
N HIS A 136 -8.77 1.25 2.34
CA HIS A 136 -9.65 1.83 1.34
C HIS A 136 -10.93 1.02 1.15
N ASP A 137 -12.02 1.76 0.99
CA ASP A 137 -13.29 1.20 0.56
C ASP A 137 -13.37 1.30 -0.97
N TRP A 138 -13.25 0.17 -1.65
CA TRP A 138 -13.33 0.11 -3.11
C TRP A 138 -14.73 0.45 -3.66
N CYS A 139 -15.75 0.55 -2.81
CA CYS A 139 -17.05 1.12 -3.18
C CYS A 139 -17.04 2.65 -3.25
N GLU A 140 -16.02 3.30 -2.67
CA GLU A 140 -15.79 4.73 -2.75
C GLU A 140 -14.73 5.05 -3.81
N PRO A 141 -14.83 6.20 -4.51
CA PRO A 141 -13.82 6.59 -5.47
C PRO A 141 -12.48 6.83 -4.78
N PHE A 142 -11.44 6.16 -5.25
CA PHE A 142 -10.07 6.43 -4.81
C PHE A 142 -9.70 7.86 -5.20
N SER A 143 -9.30 8.69 -4.23
CA SER A 143 -8.95 10.10 -4.47
C SER A 143 -7.68 10.30 -5.32
N THR A 144 -7.11 9.23 -5.86
CA THR A 144 -5.96 9.25 -6.77
C THR A 144 -6.38 9.15 -8.21
N TYR A 145 -5.70 9.89 -9.07
CA TYR A 145 -5.66 9.54 -10.47
C TYR A 145 -4.96 8.19 -10.64
N LEU A 146 -5.65 7.23 -11.25
CA LEU A 146 -5.13 5.91 -11.62
C LEU A 146 -3.81 5.99 -12.41
N ARG A 147 -3.57 7.13 -13.11
CA ARG A 147 -2.31 7.46 -13.81
C ARG A 147 -1.05 7.54 -12.93
N THR A 148 -1.19 7.41 -11.61
CA THR A 148 -0.05 7.40 -10.68
C THR A 148 0.59 6.00 -10.59
N TYR A 149 -0.15 4.95 -10.97
CA TYR A 149 0.30 3.57 -10.91
C TYR A 149 0.48 3.02 -12.33
N ASP A 150 1.62 2.37 -12.54
CA ASP A 150 1.92 1.67 -13.80
C ASP A 150 1.24 0.29 -13.81
N LEU A 151 1.06 -0.30 -12.62
CA LEU A 151 0.38 -1.58 -12.42
C LEU A 151 -0.55 -1.51 -11.21
N CYS A 152 -1.80 -1.94 -11.39
CA CYS A 152 -2.71 -2.21 -10.28
C CYS A 152 -2.90 -3.73 -10.19
N MET A 153 -2.54 -4.33 -9.06
CA MET A 153 -2.67 -5.74 -8.81
C MET A 153 -3.92 -6.00 -7.95
N PRO A 154 -5.03 -6.48 -8.53
CA PRO A 154 -6.09 -7.07 -7.73
C PRO A 154 -5.67 -8.49 -7.30
N ILE A 155 -5.80 -8.82 -6.02
CA ILE A 155 -5.83 -10.25 -5.64
C ILE A 155 -7.01 -10.86 -6.36
N ILE A 156 -6.70 -11.94 -7.09
CA ILE A 156 -7.61 -12.80 -7.83
C ILE A 156 -8.76 -13.25 -6.91
N SER A 157 -9.82 -12.48 -6.89
CA SER A 157 -11.17 -12.97 -6.95
C SER A 157 -11.74 -12.41 -8.24
N SER A 158 -12.48 -13.24 -8.97
CA SER A 158 -13.08 -12.99 -10.29
C SER A 158 -13.90 -11.69 -10.44
N ILE A 159 -14.01 -10.86 -9.41
CA ILE A 159 -14.87 -9.69 -9.31
C ILE A 159 -14.24 -8.42 -9.91
N ILE A 160 -12.90 -8.30 -9.95
CA ILE A 160 -12.26 -7.08 -10.45
C ILE A 160 -11.98 -7.09 -11.96
N ILE A 161 -11.81 -8.24 -12.62
CA ILE A 161 -11.73 -8.28 -14.09
C ILE A 161 -13.04 -7.76 -14.71
N GLU A 162 -14.21 -8.13 -14.15
CA GLU A 162 -15.49 -7.55 -14.57
C GLU A 162 -15.64 -6.06 -14.22
N ALA A 163 -15.02 -5.59 -13.13
CA ALA A 163 -15.08 -4.18 -12.74
C ALA A 163 -14.15 -3.30 -13.61
N MET A 164 -12.98 -3.79 -13.98
CA MET A 164 -12.05 -3.08 -14.86
C MET A 164 -12.51 -3.10 -16.33
N GLU A 165 -13.19 -4.16 -16.79
CA GLU A 165 -13.87 -4.16 -18.10
C GLU A 165 -15.03 -3.16 -18.15
N LYS A 166 -15.71 -2.89 -17.02
CA LYS A 166 -16.81 -1.90 -16.95
C LYS A 166 -16.35 -0.44 -16.79
N VAL A 167 -15.11 -0.19 -16.38
CA VAL A 167 -14.53 1.17 -16.26
C VAL A 167 -13.76 1.57 -17.53
N ALA A 168 -13.63 0.66 -18.51
CA ALA A 168 -12.98 0.91 -19.80
C ALA A 168 -13.94 1.39 -20.92
N TYR A 169 -15.16 1.82 -20.59
CA TYR A 169 -16.11 2.47 -21.51
C TYR A 169 -16.46 3.89 -21.09
#